data_AF-A0A949PHV3-F1
#
_entry.id   AF-A0A949PHV3-F1
#
_cell.length_a   1.000
_cell.length_b   1.000
_cell.length_c   1.000
_cell.angle_alpha   90.00
_cell.angle_beta   90.00
_cell.angle_gamma   90.00
#
_symmetry.space_group_name_H-M   'P 1'
#
loop_
_entity.id
_entity.type
_entity.pdbx_description
1 polymer ?
#
loop_
_entity_poly.entity_id
_entity_poly.type
_entity_poly.pdbx_seq_one_letter_code
_entity_poly.pdbx_strand_id
1 'polypeptide(L)'
;MLEEYRDTHEIESSSDRSFGVTVGGILALIEGYRFWSSSSVDTAGIVLLAIAVPLLVLGLVYPPLLAPLNKGWTKLGLLMFKVVNPLIMLGIYILTIVPIGLLLRLSGKDPLRIKLDKEADTYWIERDPVGLPPESMKNQF
;
A
#
# COMPACT_ATOMS: atom_id res chain seq x y z
N MET A 1 -19.76 -25.59 -0.26
CA MET A 1 -20.00 -24.12 -0.26
C MET A 1 -18.96 -23.35 0.57
N LEU A 2 -17.74 -23.89 0.81
CA LEU A 2 -16.66 -23.19 1.56
C LEU A 2 -15.32 -23.14 0.79
N GLU A 3 -15.29 -23.51 -0.50
CA GLU A 3 -14.05 -23.57 -1.28
C GLU A 3 -13.83 -22.37 -2.22
N GLU A 4 -14.79 -21.43 -2.32
CA GLU A 4 -14.82 -20.41 -3.38
C GLU A 4 -14.39 -19.00 -2.94
N TYR A 5 -13.49 -18.87 -1.97
CA TYR A 5 -12.96 -17.57 -1.55
C TYR A 5 -11.45 -17.59 -1.27
N ARG A 6 -10.70 -18.28 -2.14
CA ARG A 6 -9.26 -18.06 -2.30
C ARG A 6 -9.02 -17.54 -3.70
N ASP A 7 -9.51 -16.34 -3.96
CA ASP A 7 -9.05 -15.56 -5.10
C ASP A 7 -7.61 -15.11 -4.79
N THR A 8 -6.66 -16.04 -4.90
CA THR A 8 -5.24 -15.74 -4.87
C THR A 8 -4.98 -14.93 -6.12
N HIS A 9 -5.14 -13.60 -5.99
CA HIS A 9 -4.65 -12.66 -6.97
C HIS A 9 -3.16 -12.97 -7.12
N GLU A 10 -2.83 -13.73 -8.16
CA GLU A 10 -1.44 -13.94 -8.53
C GLU A 10 -0.87 -12.54 -8.76
N ILE A 11 0.16 -12.21 -8.00
CA ILE A 11 0.79 -10.90 -8.08
C ILE A 11 1.36 -10.81 -9.48
N GLU A 12 0.65 -10.10 -10.35
CA GLU A 12 1.01 -9.92 -11.75
C GLU A 12 2.36 -9.21 -11.77
N SER A 13 3.44 -9.98 -11.92
CA SER A 13 4.78 -9.44 -11.97
C SER A 13 4.89 -8.52 -13.18
N SER A 14 5.51 -7.35 -13.00
CA SER A 14 5.81 -6.43 -14.10
C SER A 14 6.45 -7.20 -15.26
N SER A 15 6.16 -6.82 -16.51
CA SER A 15 6.81 -7.44 -17.67
C SER A 15 8.34 -7.32 -17.57
N ASP A 16 9.08 -8.38 -17.88
CA ASP A 16 10.55 -8.39 -17.83
C ASP A 16 11.18 -7.26 -18.67
N ARG A 17 10.53 -6.92 -19.79
CA ARG A 17 10.88 -5.77 -20.63
C ARG A 17 10.70 -4.45 -19.90
N SER A 18 9.55 -4.27 -19.25
CA SER A 18 9.25 -3.06 -18.48
C SER A 18 10.22 -2.89 -17.32
N PHE A 19 10.61 -3.97 -16.63
CA PHE A 19 11.64 -3.93 -15.60
C PHE A 19 12.99 -3.43 -16.15
N GLY A 20 13.50 -4.03 -17.23
CA GLY A 20 14.77 -3.64 -17.84
C GLY A 20 14.78 -2.19 -18.33
N VAL A 21 13.70 -1.76 -19.00
CA VAL A 21 13.56 -0.38 -19.51
C VAL A 21 13.42 0.65 -18.40
N THR A 22 12.61 0.37 -17.37
CA THR A 22 12.40 1.32 -16.26
C THR A 22 13.64 1.46 -15.39
N VAL A 23 14.23 0.35 -14.94
CA VAL A 23 15.45 0.40 -14.10
C VAL A 23 16.63 0.96 -14.89
N GLY A 24 16.86 0.47 -16.11
CA GLY A 24 17.91 0.97 -16.98
C GLY A 24 17.72 2.45 -17.32
N GLY A 25 16.48 2.86 -17.59
CA GLY A 25 16.12 4.25 -17.87
C GLY A 25 16.34 5.17 -16.68
N ILE A 26 15.92 4.77 -15.47
CA ILE A 26 16.17 5.55 -14.24
C ILE A 26 17.67 5.73 -14.00
N LEU A 27 18.45 4.65 -14.13
CA LEU A 27 19.91 4.72 -13.94
C LEU A 27 20.58 5.63 -14.99
N ALA A 28 20.15 5.53 -16.25
CA ALA A 28 20.63 6.39 -17.33
C ALA A 28 20.25 7.87 -17.11
N LEU A 29 19.05 8.15 -16.58
CA LEU A 29 18.61 9.51 -16.24
C LEU A 29 19.41 10.09 -15.08
N ILE A 30 19.66 9.29 -14.03
CA ILE A 30 20.50 9.70 -12.90
C ILE A 30 21.89 10.08 -13.40
N GLU A 31 22.49 9.24 -14.24
CA GLU A 31 23.81 9.55 -14.78
C GLU A 31 23.79 10.71 -15.77
N GLY A 32 22.76 10.84 -16.60
CA GLY A 32 22.59 11.99 -17.48
C GLY A 32 22.52 13.31 -16.69
N TYR A 33 21.80 13.32 -15.57
CA TYR A 33 21.73 14.47 -14.66
C TYR A 33 23.09 14.77 -14.02
N ARG A 34 23.79 13.75 -13.53
CA ARG A 34 25.12 13.90 -12.92
C ARG A 34 26.16 14.38 -13.92
N PHE A 35 26.15 13.85 -15.12
CA PHE A 35 27.02 14.25 -16.22
C PHE A 35 26.80 15.71 -16.59
N TRP A 36 25.53 16.16 -16.65
CA TRP A 36 25.21 17.57 -16.88
C TRP A 36 25.74 18.48 -15.77
N SER A 37 25.69 18.05 -14.50
CA SER A 37 26.13 18.85 -13.36
C SER A 37 27.65 18.90 -13.17
N SER A 38 28.38 17.81 -13.46
CA SER A 38 29.82 17.68 -13.17
C SER A 38 30.70 17.76 -14.41
N SER A 39 30.14 17.59 -15.62
CA SER A 39 30.86 17.52 -16.90
C SER A 39 31.97 16.44 -16.97
N SER A 40 32.10 15.59 -15.94
CA SER A 40 33.01 14.45 -15.88
C SER A 40 32.24 13.17 -15.61
N VAL A 41 32.69 12.06 -16.19
CA VAL A 41 32.19 10.74 -15.82
C VAL A 41 33.06 10.21 -14.69
N ASP A 42 32.57 10.35 -13.47
CA ASP A 42 33.24 9.81 -12.29
C ASP A 42 33.14 8.27 -12.27
N THR A 43 33.93 7.61 -11.43
CA THR A 43 33.87 6.14 -11.25
C THR A 43 32.46 5.63 -10.98
N ALA A 44 31.67 6.39 -10.20
CA ALA A 44 30.29 6.04 -9.92
C ALA A 44 29.40 6.10 -11.18
N GLY A 45 29.68 7.01 -12.10
CA GLY A 45 28.96 7.12 -13.36
C GLY A 45 29.25 5.98 -14.33
N ILE A 46 30.51 5.54 -14.37
CA ILE A 46 30.91 4.34 -15.12
C ILE A 46 30.15 3.11 -14.59
N VAL A 47 30.06 2.94 -13.27
CA VAL A 47 29.32 1.83 -12.66
C VAL A 47 27.82 1.90 -13.00
N LEU A 48 27.21 3.09 -12.92
CA LEU A 48 25.81 3.28 -13.28
C LEU A 48 25.54 2.92 -14.74
N LEU A 49 26.38 3.38 -15.67
CA LEU A 49 26.25 3.05 -17.09
C LEU A 49 26.50 1.58 -17.38
N ALA A 50 27.49 0.96 -16.72
CA ALA A 50 27.80 -0.46 -16.85
C ALA A 50 26.63 -1.35 -16.43
N ILE A 51 25.74 -0.88 -15.56
CA ILE A 51 24.53 -1.58 -15.16
C ILE A 51 23.35 -1.18 -16.05
N ALA A 52 23.19 0.11 -16.35
CA ALA A 52 22.07 0.65 -17.12
C ALA A 52 22.03 0.14 -18.57
N VAL A 53 23.19 0.14 -19.27
CA VAL A 53 23.25 -0.23 -20.69
C VAL A 53 22.86 -1.69 -20.91
N PRO A 54 23.41 -2.69 -20.18
CA PRO A 54 22.96 -4.07 -20.32
C PRO A 54 21.48 -4.25 -19.99
N LEU A 55 20.95 -3.57 -18.96
CA LEU A 55 19.52 -3.64 -18.60
C LEU A 55 18.62 -3.13 -19.73
N LEU A 56 18.98 -2.00 -20.36
CA LEU A 56 18.25 -1.44 -21.50
C LEU A 56 18.34 -2.35 -22.74
N VAL A 57 19.54 -2.82 -23.07
CA VAL A 57 19.77 -3.68 -24.24
C VAL A 57 19.05 -5.02 -24.07
N LEU A 58 19.22 -5.69 -22.92
CA LEU A 58 18.55 -6.96 -22.63
C LEU A 58 17.03 -6.77 -22.53
N GLY A 59 16.56 -5.67 -21.96
CA GLY A 59 15.13 -5.35 -21.88
C GLY A 59 14.48 -5.14 -23.26
N LEU A 60 15.23 -4.69 -24.27
CA LEU A 60 14.71 -4.48 -25.63
C LEU A 60 14.91 -5.70 -26.54
N VAL A 61 16.05 -6.39 -26.44
CA VAL A 61 16.45 -7.45 -27.37
C VAL A 61 16.05 -8.84 -26.87
N TYR A 62 16.22 -9.13 -25.57
CA TYR A 62 15.95 -10.45 -25.02
C TYR A 62 15.46 -10.40 -23.55
N PRO A 63 14.19 -9.99 -23.34
CA PRO A 63 13.59 -9.86 -22.00
C PRO A 63 13.62 -11.12 -21.12
N PRO A 64 13.46 -12.37 -21.64
CA PRO A 64 13.38 -13.56 -20.79
C PRO A 64 14.60 -13.79 -19.89
N LEU A 65 15.77 -13.28 -20.27
CA LEU A 65 16.98 -13.38 -19.44
C LEU A 65 16.89 -12.53 -18.15
N LEU A 66 16.06 -11.48 -18.16
CA LEU A 66 15.80 -10.62 -17.00
C LEU A 66 14.72 -11.20 -16.08
N ALA A 67 14.02 -12.27 -16.48
CA ALA A 67 12.95 -12.90 -15.68
C ALA A 67 13.34 -13.28 -14.25
N PRO A 68 14.48 -13.96 -13.97
CA PRO A 68 14.86 -14.28 -12.59
C PRO A 68 15.16 -13.03 -11.76
N LEU A 69 15.75 -12.01 -12.38
CA LEU A 69 16.07 -10.75 -11.72
C LEU A 69 14.80 -9.96 -11.38
N ASN A 70 13.87 -9.86 -12.33
CA ASN A 70 12.58 -9.19 -12.15
C ASN A 70 11.72 -9.87 -11.06
N LYS A 71 11.70 -11.21 -11.03
CA LYS A 71 11.04 -11.97 -9.94
C LYS A 71 11.68 -11.70 -8.58
N GLY A 72 13.01 -11.64 -8.51
CA GLY A 72 13.73 -11.28 -7.28
C GLY A 72 13.39 -9.86 -6.82
N TRP A 73 13.38 -8.90 -7.74
CA TRP A 73 13.01 -7.51 -7.48
C TRP A 73 11.57 -7.37 -6.99
N THR A 74 10.63 -8.09 -7.60
CA THR A 74 9.22 -8.07 -7.19
C THR A 74 9.05 -8.64 -5.78
N LYS A 75 9.73 -9.75 -5.45
CA LYS A 75 9.73 -10.30 -4.08
C LYS A 75 10.30 -9.33 -3.06
N LEU A 76 11.37 -8.62 -3.40
CA LEU A 76 11.94 -7.58 -2.55
C LEU A 76 10.93 -6.44 -2.33
N GLY A 77 10.28 -5.97 -3.39
CA GLY A 77 9.23 -4.95 -3.32
C GLY A 77 8.06 -5.38 -2.41
N LEU A 78 7.63 -6.64 -2.50
CA LEU A 78 6.60 -7.20 -1.63
C LEU A 78 7.03 -7.29 -0.17
N LEU A 79 8.28 -7.67 0.08
CA LEU A 79 8.83 -7.70 1.44
C LEU A 79 8.87 -6.28 2.04
N MET A 80 9.30 -5.30 1.26
CA MET A 80 9.26 -3.89 1.66
C MET A 80 7.82 -3.42 1.91
N PHE A 81 6.89 -3.74 1.01
CA PHE A 81 5.48 -3.41 1.16
C PHE A 81 4.89 -3.98 2.45
N LYS A 82 5.25 -5.22 2.82
CA LYS A 82 4.81 -5.86 4.07
C LYS A 82 5.21 -5.07 5.32
N VAL A 83 6.31 -4.31 5.28
CA VAL A 83 6.77 -3.46 6.39
C VAL A 83 6.19 -2.05 6.30
N VAL A 84 6.20 -1.47 5.09
CA VAL A 84 5.75 -0.11 4.83
C VAL A 84 4.23 0.02 5.03
N ASN A 85 3.43 -0.97 4.62
CA ASN A 85 1.98 -0.91 4.74
C ASN A 85 1.51 -0.79 6.20
N PRO A 86 1.93 -1.66 7.16
CA PRO A 86 1.63 -1.46 8.58
C PRO A 86 2.14 -0.13 9.13
N LEU A 87 3.31 0.35 8.68
CA LEU A 87 3.86 1.63 9.13
C LEU A 87 2.98 2.80 8.71
N ILE A 88 2.52 2.82 7.46
CA ILE A 88 1.58 3.83 6.95
C ILE A 88 0.25 3.74 7.72
N MET A 89 -0.30 2.53 7.89
CA MET A 89 -1.54 2.33 8.64
C MET A 89 -1.44 2.80 10.08
N LEU A 90 -0.30 2.54 10.75
CA LEU A 90 -0.01 3.05 12.08
C LEU A 90 0.08 4.58 12.09
N GLY A 91 0.74 5.17 11.10
CA GLY A 91 0.81 6.62 10.92
C GLY A 91 -0.58 7.25 10.79
N ILE A 92 -1.44 6.69 9.94
CA ILE A 92 -2.84 7.13 9.80
C ILE A 92 -3.57 7.01 11.13
N TYR A 93 -3.46 5.88 11.84
CA TYR A 93 -4.12 5.66 13.12
C TYR A 93 -3.72 6.74 14.15
N ILE A 94 -2.42 7.01 14.30
CA ILE A 94 -1.92 7.99 15.26
C ILE A 94 -2.27 9.43 14.87
N LEU A 95 -2.24 9.76 13.58
CA LEU A 95 -2.53 11.12 13.11
C LEU A 95 -4.02 11.45 13.03
N THR A 96 -4.89 10.44 12.86
CA THR A 96 -6.32 10.67 12.66
C THR A 96 -7.13 10.13 13.83
N ILE A 97 -7.07 8.83 14.09
CA ILE A 97 -7.95 8.17 15.06
C ILE A 97 -7.60 8.59 16.49
N VAL A 98 -6.31 8.60 16.85
CA VAL A 98 -5.87 8.97 18.20
C VAL A 98 -6.29 10.40 18.60
N PRO A 99 -6.04 11.46 17.81
CA PRO A 99 -6.45 12.81 18.19
C PRO A 99 -7.96 12.97 18.21
N ILE A 100 -8.71 12.33 17.29
CA ILE A 100 -10.17 12.35 17.33
C ILE A 100 -10.68 11.70 18.63
N GLY A 101 -10.14 10.53 18.99
CA GLY A 101 -10.49 9.84 20.23
C GLY A 101 -10.13 10.66 21.47
N LEU A 102 -8.98 11.34 21.47
CA LEU A 102 -8.56 12.23 22.55
C LEU A 102 -9.49 13.43 22.67
N LEU A 103 -9.86 14.08 21.56
CA LEU A 103 -10.80 15.20 21.53
C LEU A 103 -12.18 14.81 22.05
N LEU A 104 -12.69 13.61 21.69
CA LEU A 104 -13.95 13.09 22.19
C LEU A 104 -13.89 12.84 23.71
N ARG A 105 -12.80 12.25 24.20
CA ARG A 105 -12.56 12.04 25.63
C ARG A 105 -12.49 13.35 26.41
N LEU A 106 -11.76 14.35 25.90
CA LEU A 106 -11.68 15.69 26.49
C LEU A 106 -13.04 16.41 26.46
N SER A 107 -13.85 16.19 25.42
CA SER A 107 -15.21 16.73 25.33
C SER A 107 -16.23 16.00 26.21
N GLY A 108 -15.81 14.96 26.96
CA GLY A 108 -16.71 14.13 27.77
C GLY A 108 -17.70 13.28 26.97
N LYS A 109 -17.53 13.19 25.64
CA LYS A 109 -18.42 12.44 24.77
C LYS A 109 -18.00 10.98 24.75
N ASP A 110 -18.88 10.11 25.23
CA ASP A 110 -18.73 8.65 25.10
C ASP A 110 -19.76 8.14 24.06
N PRO A 111 -19.47 8.25 22.75
CA PRO A 111 -20.39 7.81 21.70
C PRO A 111 -20.66 6.30 21.75
N LEU A 112 -19.75 5.53 22.36
CA LEU A 112 -19.84 4.09 22.45
C LEU A 112 -20.43 3.63 23.80
N ARG A 113 -20.71 4.56 24.74
CA ARG A 113 -21.20 4.28 26.11
C ARG A 113 -20.46 3.10 26.76
N ILE A 114 -19.13 3.09 26.64
CA ILE A 114 -18.29 1.96 27.07
C ILE A 114 -18.25 1.85 28.60
N LYS A 115 -18.44 2.97 29.30
CA LYS A 115 -18.51 2.96 30.78
C LYS A 115 -19.77 2.21 31.23
N LEU A 116 -19.54 1.15 32.01
CA LEU A 116 -20.61 0.36 32.62
C LEU A 116 -21.28 1.21 33.71
N ASP A 117 -22.58 1.45 33.55
CA ASP A 117 -23.43 2.09 34.53
C ASP A 117 -24.04 1.04 35.47
N LYS A 118 -23.68 1.09 36.76
CA LYS A 118 -24.16 0.13 37.75
C LYS A 118 -25.57 0.43 38.25
N GLU A 119 -26.07 1.64 37.99
CA GLU A 119 -27.40 2.08 38.41
C GLU A 119 -28.43 1.95 37.28
N ALA A 120 -28.00 1.59 36.07
CA ALA A 120 -28.89 1.37 34.94
C ALA A 120 -29.67 0.06 35.09
N ASP A 121 -31.01 0.16 35.07
CA ASP A 121 -31.92 -0.99 35.05
C ASP A 121 -31.74 -1.86 33.79
N THR A 122 -31.37 -1.24 32.68
CA THR A 122 -31.15 -1.90 31.39
C THR A 122 -30.25 -1.07 30.47
N TYR A 123 -29.40 -1.74 29.68
CA TYR A 123 -28.58 -1.11 28.64
C TYR A 123 -29.29 -1.03 27.28
N TRP A 124 -30.52 -1.54 27.17
CA TRP A 124 -31.32 -1.46 25.95
C TRP A 124 -31.60 0.00 25.61
N ILE A 125 -31.23 0.41 24.39
CA ILE A 125 -31.53 1.73 23.87
C ILE A 125 -32.95 1.71 23.30
N GLU A 126 -33.90 2.34 24.02
CA GLU A 126 -35.25 2.55 23.51
C GLU A 126 -35.22 3.41 22.24
N ARG A 127 -35.97 2.98 21.22
CA ARG A 127 -36.08 3.68 19.93
C ARG A 127 -37.48 4.27 19.81
N ASP A 128 -37.55 5.54 19.45
CA ASP A 128 -38.80 6.26 19.17
C ASP A 128 -38.80 6.72 17.70
N PRO A 129 -39.79 6.32 16.86
CA PRO A 129 -40.96 5.50 17.17
C PRO A 129 -40.65 4.02 17.45
N VAL A 130 -41.49 3.43 18.30
CA VAL A 130 -41.44 2.00 18.63
C VAL A 130 -41.82 1.19 17.39
N GLY A 131 -40.79 0.67 16.72
CA GLY A 131 -40.92 -0.06 15.46
C GLY A 131 -40.61 0.84 14.26
N LEU A 132 -39.68 0.38 13.42
CA LEU A 132 -39.47 0.99 12.11
C LEU A 132 -40.79 0.93 11.32
N PRO A 133 -41.15 1.96 10.54
CA PRO A 133 -42.28 1.86 9.62
C PRO A 133 -42.15 0.58 8.77
N PRO A 134 -43.24 -0.15 8.51
CA PRO A 134 -43.22 -1.36 7.68
C PRO A 134 -42.53 -1.16 6.32
N GLU A 135 -42.51 0.09 5.84
CA GLU A 135 -41.92 0.53 4.58
C GLU A 135 -40.39 0.73 4.61
N SER A 136 -39.75 0.64 5.78
CA SER A 136 -38.31 0.87 5.93
C SER A 136 -37.45 -0.27 5.36
N MET A 137 -37.99 -1.48 5.28
CA MET A 137 -37.29 -2.66 4.78
C MET A 137 -37.70 -2.94 3.33
N LYS A 138 -37.07 -2.21 2.40
CA LYS A 138 -37.38 -2.30 0.96
C LYS A 138 -37.14 -3.69 0.34
N ASN A 139 -36.27 -4.51 0.94
CA ASN A 139 -35.93 -5.88 0.49
C ASN A 139 -35.67 -6.78 1.70
N GLN A 140 -36.71 -7.36 2.32
CA GLN A 140 -36.53 -8.26 3.47
C GLN A 140 -36.33 -9.74 3.09
N PHE A 141 -36.48 -10.08 1.80
CA PHE A 141 -36.19 -11.41 1.23
C PHE A 141 -35.49 -11.26 -0.11
#